data_AF-A0A1Q6CN58-F1
#
_entry.id   AF-A0A1Q6CN58-F1
#
_cell.length_a   1.000
_cell.length_b   1.000
_cell.length_c   1.000
_cell.angle_alpha   90.00
_cell.angle_beta   90.00
_cell.angle_gamma   90.00
#
_symmetry.space_group_name_H-M   'P 1'
#
loop_
_entity.id
_entity.type
_entity.pdbx_description
1 polymer ?
#
loop_
_entity_poly.entity_id
_entity_poly.type
_entity_poly.pdbx_seq_one_letter_code
_entity_poly.pdbx_strand_id
1 'polypeptide(L)'
;MLLKYRAAIVAVATLFLCILIVFFYYSQQKDEPLPPMTVKEKKARFIALILPAVDTVYAKLQMRYEDIKTMIDNGQSHDRIEKLKEEYKVTSDEALLTALKPHPKSIAIAQAAMESSWATSRFFRKANNVFGVWSFNEDEPRIAALQKRGDKTIWVKKYSTIEEAVFDYYRTLGRGRAFSEFRQLNATTDDPLALVTKLDQYSEKGSEYGEELADIIEYNNFDRFDEH
;
A
#
# COMPACT_ATOMS: atom_id res chain seq x y z
N MET A 1 15.80 56.56 -3.26
CA MET A 1 16.20 55.17 -3.58
C MET A 1 16.25 54.28 -2.33
N LEU A 2 16.89 54.73 -1.23
CA LEU A 2 17.03 54.00 0.04
C LEU A 2 15.70 53.62 0.75
N LEU A 3 14.66 54.48 0.70
CA LEU A 3 13.38 54.20 1.37
C LEU A 3 12.62 52.99 0.75
N LYS A 4 12.69 52.84 -0.58
CA LYS A 4 12.04 51.73 -1.30
C LYS A 4 12.70 50.39 -1.00
N TYR A 5 14.03 50.38 -0.85
CA TYR A 5 14.80 49.20 -0.43
C TYR A 5 14.45 48.75 0.98
N ARG A 6 14.29 49.68 1.93
CA ARG A 6 13.87 49.36 3.31
C ARG A 6 12.46 48.77 3.37
N ALA A 7 11.53 49.32 2.60
CA ALA A 7 10.17 48.80 2.50
C ALA A 7 10.13 47.37 1.89
N ALA A 8 10.94 47.11 0.85
CA ALA A 8 11.06 45.79 0.24
C ALA A 8 11.68 44.75 1.20
N ILE A 9 12.72 45.13 1.96
CA ILE A 9 13.35 44.25 2.96
C ILE A 9 12.36 43.90 4.09
N VAL A 10 11.58 44.86 4.57
CA VAL A 10 10.55 44.63 5.60
C VAL A 10 9.42 43.73 5.06
N ALA A 11 9.00 43.91 3.81
CA ALA A 11 8.00 43.06 3.17
C ALA A 11 8.47 41.60 2.99
N VAL A 12 9.73 41.39 2.60
CA VAL A 12 10.30 40.04 2.46
C VAL A 12 10.46 39.37 3.83
N ALA A 13 10.94 40.11 4.83
CA ALA A 13 11.10 39.58 6.19
C ALA A 13 9.76 39.19 6.85
N THR A 14 8.70 39.98 6.62
CA THR A 14 7.36 39.67 7.12
C THR A 14 6.73 38.46 6.42
N LEU A 15 6.92 38.32 5.10
CA LEU A 15 6.48 37.13 4.37
C LEU A 15 7.17 35.86 4.87
N PHE A 16 8.50 35.92 5.08
CA PHE A 16 9.26 34.81 5.65
C PHE A 16 8.79 34.45 7.06
N LEU A 17 8.53 35.44 7.91
CA LEU A 17 8.01 35.23 9.25
C LEU A 17 6.62 34.58 9.22
N CYS A 18 5.73 35.00 8.32
CA CYS A 18 4.43 34.37 8.12
C CYS A 18 4.57 32.91 7.67
N ILE A 19 5.47 32.61 6.72
CA ILE A 19 5.75 31.25 6.28
C ILE A 19 6.31 30.40 7.43
N LEU A 20 7.20 30.95 8.26
CA LEU A 20 7.75 30.27 9.43
C LEU A 20 6.69 30.03 10.51
N ILE A 21 5.79 30.98 10.76
CA ILE A 21 4.66 30.83 11.70
C ILE A 21 3.70 29.77 11.18
N VAL A 22 3.37 29.79 9.90
CA VAL A 22 2.51 28.78 9.25
C VAL A 22 3.19 27.41 9.31
N PHE A 23 4.48 27.32 8.99
CA PHE A 23 5.27 26.10 9.10
C PHE A 23 5.33 25.58 10.54
N PHE A 24 5.53 26.46 11.53
CA PHE A 24 5.55 26.10 12.95
C PHE A 24 4.17 25.70 13.47
N TYR A 25 3.12 26.33 12.96
CA TYR A 25 1.73 25.97 13.24
C TYR A 25 1.38 24.58 12.68
N TYR A 26 1.75 24.31 11.42
CA TYR A 26 1.58 23.00 10.79
C TYR A 26 2.47 21.92 11.43
N SER A 27 3.67 22.27 11.91
CA SER A 27 4.58 21.32 12.56
C SER A 27 4.15 20.94 13.99
N GLN A 28 3.39 21.82 14.66
CA GLN A 28 2.86 21.60 16.01
C GLN A 28 1.46 20.97 16.04
N GLN A 29 0.79 20.83 14.89
CA GLN A 29 -0.55 20.26 14.84
C GLN A 29 -0.49 18.75 15.14
N LYS A 30 -0.77 18.37 16.39
CA LYS A 30 -1.07 16.99 16.75
C LYS A 30 -2.29 16.55 15.95
N ASP A 31 -2.20 15.40 15.29
CA ASP A 31 -3.31 14.92 14.47
C ASP A 31 -4.54 14.72 15.33
N GLU A 32 -5.67 15.30 14.91
CA GLU A 32 -6.92 15.12 15.60
C GLU A 32 -7.25 13.62 15.72
N PRO A 33 -7.62 13.16 16.94
CA PRO A 33 -8.04 11.79 17.14
C PRO A 33 -9.34 11.56 16.36
N LEU A 34 -9.54 10.32 15.91
CA LEU A 34 -10.86 9.95 15.38
C LEU A 34 -11.89 10.06 16.51
N PRO A 35 -13.15 10.42 16.20
CA PRO A 35 -14.23 10.29 17.16
C PRO A 35 -14.30 8.84 17.68
N PRO A 36 -14.70 8.62 18.94
CA PRO A 36 -14.87 7.27 19.47
C PRO A 36 -15.88 6.49 18.62
N MET A 37 -15.57 5.22 18.35
CA MET A 37 -16.40 4.33 17.53
C MET A 37 -16.49 2.97 18.21
N THR A 38 -17.63 2.30 18.09
CA THR A 38 -17.76 0.88 18.40
C THR A 38 -16.91 0.03 17.43
N VAL A 39 -16.62 -1.21 17.80
CA VAL A 39 -15.93 -2.16 16.90
C VAL A 39 -16.71 -2.35 15.60
N LYS A 40 -18.04 -2.39 15.67
CA LYS A 40 -18.92 -2.53 14.50
C LYS A 40 -18.78 -1.34 13.54
N GLU A 41 -18.87 -0.12 14.05
CA GLU A 41 -18.72 1.10 13.24
C GLU A 41 -17.32 1.20 12.63
N LYS A 42 -16.28 0.84 13.40
CA LYS A 42 -14.90 0.80 12.92
C LYS A 42 -14.76 -0.14 11.72
N LYS A 43 -15.28 -1.36 11.82
CA LYS A 43 -15.23 -2.36 10.74
C LYS A 43 -16.06 -1.93 9.52
N ALA A 44 -17.25 -1.36 9.74
CA ALA A 44 -18.08 -0.85 8.64
C ALA A 44 -17.40 0.29 7.88
N ARG A 45 -16.81 1.26 8.60
CA ARG A 45 -16.02 2.34 7.99
C ARG A 45 -14.80 1.81 7.24
N PHE A 46 -14.09 0.83 7.81
CA PHE A 46 -12.96 0.18 7.16
C PHE A 46 -13.37 -0.42 5.80
N ILE A 47 -14.44 -1.22 5.77
CA ILE A 47 -14.94 -1.82 4.52
C ILE A 47 -15.33 -0.75 3.49
N ALA A 48 -16.05 0.29 3.92
CA ALA A 48 -16.46 1.37 3.02
C ALA A 48 -15.29 2.13 2.37
N LEU A 49 -14.11 2.12 3.00
CA LEU A 49 -12.91 2.78 2.48
C LEU A 49 -12.02 1.84 1.66
N ILE A 50 -11.83 0.61 2.12
CA ILE A 50 -10.85 -0.32 1.53
C ILE A 50 -11.43 -1.14 0.38
N LEU A 51 -12.65 -1.65 0.53
CA LEU A 51 -13.22 -2.58 -0.45
C LEU A 51 -13.30 -1.98 -1.86
N PRO A 52 -13.81 -0.75 -2.08
CA PRO A 52 -13.85 -0.17 -3.43
C PRO A 52 -12.48 -0.02 -4.08
N ALA A 53 -11.46 0.30 -3.27
CA ALA A 53 -10.09 0.45 -3.76
C ALA A 53 -9.47 -0.90 -4.12
N VAL A 54 -9.70 -1.93 -3.29
CA VAL A 54 -9.27 -3.31 -3.57
C VAL A 54 -9.96 -3.86 -4.81
N ASP A 55 -11.28 -3.73 -4.94
CA ASP A 55 -12.02 -4.17 -6.13
C ASP A 55 -11.50 -3.49 -7.41
N THR A 56 -11.33 -2.17 -7.37
CA THR A 56 -10.84 -1.39 -8.51
C THR A 56 -9.45 -1.84 -8.96
N VAL A 57 -8.54 -2.05 -8.01
CA VAL A 57 -7.16 -2.46 -8.33
C VAL A 57 -7.11 -3.92 -8.77
N TYR A 58 -7.82 -4.81 -8.07
CA TYR A 58 -7.88 -6.22 -8.42
C TYR A 58 -8.40 -6.42 -9.84
N ALA A 59 -9.51 -5.78 -10.21
CA ALA A 59 -10.06 -5.86 -11.57
C ALA A 59 -9.05 -5.39 -12.64
N LYS A 60 -8.32 -4.31 -12.38
CA LYS A 60 -7.26 -3.81 -13.29
C LYS A 60 -6.10 -4.80 -13.42
N LEU A 61 -5.67 -5.40 -12.32
CA LEU A 61 -4.58 -6.38 -12.31
C LEU A 61 -5.00 -7.69 -12.98
N GLN A 62 -6.21 -8.18 -12.71
CA GLN A 62 -6.74 -9.37 -13.36
C GLN A 62 -6.86 -9.18 -14.87
N MET A 63 -7.42 -8.05 -15.31
CA MET A 63 -7.50 -7.72 -16.74
C MET A 63 -6.11 -7.68 -17.38
N ARG A 64 -5.12 -7.07 -16.70
CA ARG A 64 -3.72 -7.06 -17.18
C ARG A 64 -3.13 -8.47 -17.24
N TYR A 65 -3.40 -9.32 -16.25
CA TYR A 65 -2.93 -10.70 -16.23
C TYR A 65 -3.49 -11.49 -17.43
N GLU A 66 -4.80 -11.44 -17.67
CA GLU A 66 -5.44 -12.16 -18.78
C GLU A 66 -4.99 -11.69 -20.15
N ASP A 67 -4.83 -10.37 -20.31
CA ASP A 67 -4.32 -9.75 -21.54
C ASP A 67 -2.89 -10.24 -21.86
N ILE A 68 -2.00 -10.22 -20.86
CA ILE A 68 -0.62 -10.70 -21.04
C ILE A 68 -0.57 -12.21 -21.26
N LYS A 69 -1.40 -12.98 -20.55
CA LYS A 69 -1.53 -14.43 -20.75
C LYS A 69 -1.95 -14.74 -22.19
N THR A 70 -2.94 -14.03 -22.70
CA THR A 70 -3.41 -14.20 -24.09
C THR A 70 -2.33 -13.84 -25.11
N MET A 71 -1.56 -12.78 -24.87
CA MET A 71 -0.43 -12.41 -25.75
C MET A 71 0.64 -13.52 -25.80
N ILE A 72 1.01 -14.07 -24.65
CA ILE A 72 1.99 -15.15 -24.52
C ILE A 72 1.48 -16.42 -25.22
N ASP A 73 0.23 -16.83 -24.95
CA ASP A 73 -0.38 -18.04 -25.52
C ASP A 73 -0.46 -17.97 -27.06
N ASN A 74 -0.64 -16.77 -27.62
CA ASN A 74 -0.64 -16.51 -29.07
C ASN A 74 0.76 -16.38 -29.68
N GLY A 75 1.84 -16.53 -28.90
CA GLY A 75 3.22 -16.40 -29.35
C GLY A 75 3.60 -14.96 -29.74
N GLN A 76 2.88 -13.96 -29.23
CA GLN A 76 3.16 -12.55 -29.55
C GLN A 76 4.32 -12.04 -28.69
N SER A 77 5.51 -11.98 -29.28
CA SER A 77 6.62 -11.25 -28.66
C SER A 77 6.35 -9.74 -28.74
N HIS A 78 6.18 -9.11 -27.58
CA HIS A 78 5.88 -7.67 -27.48
C HIS A 78 6.84 -6.99 -26.51
N ASP A 79 7.34 -5.82 -26.88
CA ASP A 79 8.13 -4.91 -26.00
C ASP A 79 7.48 -4.70 -24.61
N ARG A 80 6.15 -4.77 -24.54
CA ARG A 80 5.40 -4.71 -23.29
C ARG A 80 5.75 -5.87 -22.37
N ILE A 81 5.79 -7.11 -22.85
CA ILE A 81 6.12 -8.31 -22.05
C ILE A 81 7.54 -8.19 -21.49
N GLU A 82 8.50 -7.79 -22.32
CA GLU A 82 9.89 -7.64 -21.90
C GLU A 82 10.04 -6.54 -20.83
N LYS A 83 9.37 -5.40 -21.00
CA LYS A 83 9.31 -4.36 -19.95
C LYS A 83 8.70 -4.87 -18.65
N LEU A 84 7.69 -5.75 -18.72
CA LEU A 84 7.11 -6.35 -17.53
C LEU A 84 8.05 -7.36 -16.86
N LYS A 85 8.80 -8.15 -17.63
CA LYS A 85 9.85 -9.03 -17.11
C LYS A 85 10.90 -8.24 -16.34
N GLU A 86 11.36 -7.11 -16.89
CA GLU A 86 12.27 -6.19 -16.21
C GLU A 86 11.65 -5.58 -14.93
N GLU A 87 10.40 -5.11 -15.03
CA GLU A 87 9.67 -4.53 -13.89
C GLU A 87 9.58 -5.54 -12.74
N TYR A 88 9.14 -6.76 -13.02
CA TYR A 88 8.92 -7.83 -12.04
C TYR A 88 10.17 -8.64 -11.71
N LYS A 89 11.31 -8.36 -12.37
CA LYS A 89 12.61 -9.03 -12.16
C LYS A 89 12.53 -10.54 -12.42
N VAL A 90 11.89 -10.92 -13.51
CA VAL A 90 11.73 -12.31 -13.96
C VAL A 90 12.25 -12.47 -15.39
N THR A 91 12.59 -13.68 -15.80
CA THR A 91 13.22 -13.93 -17.11
C THR A 91 12.38 -14.77 -18.06
N SER A 92 11.36 -15.49 -17.58
CA SER A 92 10.49 -16.33 -18.40
C SER A 92 9.05 -15.85 -18.38
N ASP A 93 8.28 -16.26 -19.39
CA ASP A 93 6.85 -15.93 -19.52
C ASP A 93 6.03 -16.57 -18.39
N GLU A 94 6.35 -17.80 -18.00
CA GLU A 94 5.69 -18.50 -16.89
C GLU A 94 5.94 -17.80 -15.55
N ALA A 95 7.18 -17.36 -15.33
CA ALA A 95 7.54 -16.60 -14.14
C ALA A 95 6.84 -15.23 -14.13
N LEU A 96 6.67 -14.60 -15.29
CA LEU A 96 5.91 -13.35 -15.42
C LEU A 96 4.43 -13.55 -15.11
N LEU A 97 3.79 -14.60 -15.65
CA LEU A 97 2.38 -14.90 -15.35
C LEU A 97 2.17 -15.16 -13.86
N THR A 98 3.05 -15.95 -13.26
CA THR A 98 3.05 -16.19 -11.80
C THR A 98 3.23 -14.89 -10.99
N ALA A 99 4.03 -13.94 -11.51
CA ALA A 99 4.25 -12.63 -10.90
C ALA A 99 3.06 -11.66 -11.04
N LEU A 100 2.33 -11.75 -12.15
CA LEU A 100 1.23 -10.86 -12.49
C LEU A 100 -0.13 -11.32 -11.95
N LYS A 101 -0.33 -12.63 -11.70
CA LYS A 101 -1.60 -13.15 -11.19
C LYS A 101 -1.89 -12.50 -9.83
N PRO A 102 -2.93 -11.67 -9.69
CA PRO A 102 -3.30 -11.13 -8.39
C PRO A 102 -3.77 -12.28 -7.49
N HIS A 103 -3.54 -12.14 -6.19
CA HIS A 103 -4.07 -13.08 -5.20
C HIS A 103 -5.49 -12.67 -4.76
N PRO A 104 -6.27 -13.55 -4.11
CA PRO A 104 -7.63 -13.24 -3.68
C PRO A 104 -7.75 -11.92 -2.90
N LYS A 105 -8.86 -11.20 -3.10
CA LYS A 105 -9.15 -9.89 -2.50
C LYS A 105 -9.20 -9.98 -0.98
N SER A 106 -9.73 -11.06 -0.43
CA SER A 106 -9.84 -11.33 1.01
C SER A 106 -8.50 -11.19 1.74
N ILE A 107 -7.41 -11.66 1.15
CA ILE A 107 -6.05 -11.52 1.69
C ILE A 107 -5.65 -10.04 1.76
N ALA A 108 -5.84 -9.27 0.68
CA ALA A 108 -5.52 -7.84 0.66
C ALA A 108 -6.35 -7.06 1.70
N ILE A 109 -7.63 -7.40 1.85
CA ILE A 109 -8.52 -6.78 2.82
C ILE A 109 -8.10 -7.15 4.25
N ALA A 110 -7.74 -8.40 4.52
CA ALA A 110 -7.27 -8.84 5.84
C ALA A 110 -5.95 -8.18 6.23
N GLN A 111 -4.96 -8.15 5.33
CA GLN A 111 -3.71 -7.41 5.54
C GLN A 111 -3.98 -5.93 5.74
N ALA A 112 -4.84 -5.30 4.93
CA ALA A 112 -5.23 -3.91 5.14
C ALA A 112 -5.85 -3.68 6.52
N ALA A 113 -6.69 -4.59 7.03
CA ALA A 113 -7.28 -4.48 8.37
C ALA A 113 -6.21 -4.52 9.47
N MET A 114 -5.27 -5.47 9.37
CA MET A 114 -4.19 -5.62 10.33
C MET A 114 -3.20 -4.45 10.28
N GLU A 115 -2.64 -4.15 9.11
CA GLU A 115 -1.57 -3.16 8.92
C GLU A 115 -2.04 -1.71 9.17
N SER A 116 -3.28 -1.39 8.80
CA SER A 116 -3.84 -0.03 8.98
C SER A 116 -4.60 0.15 10.30
N SER A 117 -4.63 -0.87 11.15
CA SER A 117 -5.48 -0.92 12.35
C SER A 117 -6.95 -0.61 12.01
N TRP A 118 -7.51 -1.31 11.03
CA TRP A 118 -8.87 -1.08 10.52
C TRP A 118 -9.09 0.35 9.99
N ALA A 119 -8.14 0.86 9.20
CA ALA A 119 -8.14 2.19 8.61
C ALA A 119 -8.19 3.35 9.64
N THR A 120 -7.67 3.12 10.85
CA THR A 120 -7.63 4.13 11.93
C THR A 120 -6.24 4.68 12.20
N SER A 121 -5.20 3.99 11.72
CA SER A 121 -3.81 4.42 11.92
C SER A 121 -3.57 5.84 11.37
N ARG A 122 -2.63 6.56 11.99
CA ARG A 122 -2.22 7.89 11.52
C ARG A 122 -1.73 7.84 10.07
N PHE A 123 -0.94 6.83 9.73
CA PHE A 123 -0.36 6.70 8.39
C PHE A 123 -1.42 6.44 7.32
N PHE A 124 -2.46 5.65 7.63
CA PHE A 124 -3.61 5.54 6.75
C PHE A 124 -4.29 6.91 6.57
N ARG A 125 -4.64 7.59 7.67
CA ARG A 125 -5.40 8.86 7.61
C ARG A 125 -4.67 10.03 6.95
N LYS A 126 -3.34 10.08 7.03
CA LYS A 126 -2.54 11.22 6.58
C LYS A 126 -1.75 10.97 5.30
N ALA A 127 -1.55 9.70 4.97
CA ALA A 127 -0.71 9.31 3.85
C ALA A 127 -1.35 8.25 2.94
N ASN A 128 -2.60 7.83 3.19
CA ASN A 128 -3.23 6.70 2.51
C ASN A 128 -2.36 5.43 2.54
N ASN A 129 -1.43 5.35 3.49
CA ASN A 129 -0.48 4.24 3.55
C ASN A 129 -1.10 3.12 4.37
N VAL A 130 -1.78 2.23 3.65
CA VAL A 130 -2.55 1.11 4.20
C VAL A 130 -1.63 0.05 4.79
N PHE A 131 -0.50 -0.23 4.14
CA PHE A 131 0.38 -1.37 4.40
C PHE A 131 1.70 -0.99 5.09
N GLY A 132 1.79 0.23 5.63
CA GLY A 132 2.97 0.70 6.36
C GLY A 132 4.25 0.82 5.52
N VAL A 133 4.14 1.06 4.21
CA VAL A 133 5.29 1.08 3.28
C VAL A 133 6.28 2.19 3.64
N TRP A 134 7.53 1.81 3.89
CA TRP A 134 8.62 2.75 4.19
C TRP A 134 9.03 3.51 2.93
N SER A 135 9.43 4.76 3.12
CA SER A 135 9.96 5.62 2.08
C SER A 135 11.45 5.84 2.30
N PHE A 136 12.27 5.33 1.37
CA PHE A 136 13.72 5.57 1.36
C PHE A 136 14.13 6.64 0.35
N ASN A 137 13.24 6.98 -0.58
CA ASN A 137 13.44 8.05 -1.54
C ASN A 137 13.01 9.39 -0.89
N GLU A 138 13.83 10.43 -0.99
CA GLU A 138 13.49 11.74 -0.46
C GLU A 138 12.69 12.62 -1.41
N ASP A 139 12.70 12.28 -2.69
CA ASP A 139 11.97 13.00 -3.73
C ASP A 139 10.51 12.54 -3.85
N GLU A 140 10.13 11.44 -3.20
CA GLU A 140 8.74 10.97 -3.20
C GLU A 140 7.94 11.55 -2.02
N PRO A 141 6.61 11.75 -2.18
CA PRO A 141 5.77 12.18 -1.07
C PRO A 141 5.88 11.20 0.11
N ARG A 142 6.19 11.73 1.30
CA ARG A 142 6.38 10.94 2.53
C ARG A 142 6.02 11.74 3.78
N ILE A 143 5.70 11.03 4.86
CA ILE A 143 5.49 11.62 6.18
C ILE A 143 6.38 10.94 7.21
N ALA A 144 6.86 11.70 8.20
CA ALA A 144 7.67 11.16 9.27
C ALA A 144 6.82 10.36 10.26
N ALA A 145 7.37 9.26 10.74
CA ALA A 145 6.91 8.61 11.96
C ALA A 145 7.09 9.55 13.16
N LEU A 146 6.17 9.49 14.12
CA LEU A 146 6.27 10.29 15.34
C LEU A 146 7.41 9.82 16.25
N GLN A 147 7.76 8.54 16.16
CA GLN A 147 8.86 7.94 16.89
C GLN A 147 10.08 7.75 15.97
N LYS A 148 11.26 7.97 16.53
CA LYS A 148 12.54 7.64 15.88
C LYS A 148 12.93 6.21 16.21
N ARG A 149 13.69 5.56 15.31
CA ARG A 149 14.37 4.30 15.61
C ARG A 149 15.84 4.62 15.90
N GLY A 150 16.18 4.67 17.18
CA GLY A 150 17.41 5.32 17.63
C GLY A 150 17.39 6.79 17.23
N ASP A 151 18.42 7.25 16.52
CA ASP A 151 18.53 8.64 16.06
C ASP A 151 17.88 8.91 14.70
N LYS A 152 17.44 7.86 13.99
CA LYS A 152 16.93 7.97 12.62
C LYS A 152 15.41 8.18 12.60
N THR A 153 14.99 9.20 11.86
CA THR A 153 13.58 9.39 11.50
C THR A 153 13.17 8.32 10.50
N ILE A 154 12.12 7.55 10.82
CA ILE A 154 11.48 6.66 9.86
C ILE A 154 10.53 7.48 9.00
N TRP A 155 10.65 7.34 7.68
CA TRP A 155 9.72 7.94 6.73
C TRP A 155 8.83 6.86 6.15
N VAL A 156 7.53 7.14 6.07
CA VAL A 156 6.57 6.28 5.38
C VAL A 156 6.07 6.97 4.13
N LYS A 157 5.87 6.20 3.07
CA LYS A 157 5.40 6.69 1.78
C LYS A 157 4.01 7.28 1.92
N LYS A 158 3.74 8.34 1.16
CA LYS A 158 2.43 8.98 1.05
C LYS A 158 1.89 8.77 -0.34
N TYR A 159 0.69 8.19 -0.41
CA TYR A 159 -0.05 7.93 -1.62
C TYR A 159 -1.14 8.98 -1.82
N SER A 160 -1.44 9.30 -3.07
CA SER A 160 -2.51 10.23 -3.43
C SER A 160 -3.88 9.62 -3.15
N THR A 161 -4.01 8.31 -3.36
CA THR A 161 -5.25 7.57 -3.13
C THR A 161 -5.00 6.20 -2.47
N ILE A 162 -6.07 5.54 -2.00
CA ILE A 162 -5.99 4.19 -1.43
C ILE A 162 -5.65 3.17 -2.53
N GLU A 163 -6.17 3.36 -3.74
CA GLU A 163 -5.90 2.52 -4.92
C GLU A 163 -4.40 2.49 -5.26
N GLU A 164 -3.70 3.64 -5.16
CA GLU A 164 -2.25 3.67 -5.38
C GLU A 164 -1.51 2.82 -4.34
N ALA A 165 -1.91 2.88 -3.07
CA ALA A 165 -1.32 2.07 -2.01
C ALA A 165 -1.59 0.57 -2.20
N VAL A 166 -2.82 0.21 -2.59
CA VAL A 166 -3.22 -1.17 -2.89
C VAL A 166 -2.48 -1.70 -4.12
N PHE A 167 -2.31 -0.90 -5.17
CA PHE A 167 -1.54 -1.30 -6.35
C PHE A 167 -0.06 -1.54 -6.02
N ASP A 168 0.57 -0.65 -5.24
CA ASP A 168 1.96 -0.81 -4.82
C ASP A 168 2.16 -2.05 -3.92
N TYR A 169 1.16 -2.36 -3.09
CA TYR A 169 1.12 -3.60 -2.29
C TYR A 169 1.07 -4.86 -3.17
N TYR A 170 0.13 -4.97 -4.12
CA TYR A 170 0.05 -6.14 -5.01
C TYR A 170 1.34 -6.30 -5.81
N ARG A 171 1.89 -5.19 -6.32
CA ARG A 171 3.17 -5.18 -7.04
C ARG A 171 4.33 -5.65 -6.16
N THR A 172 4.32 -5.32 -4.87
CA THR A 172 5.36 -5.72 -3.92
C THR A 172 5.35 -7.23 -3.71
N LEU A 173 4.18 -7.85 -3.52
CA LEU A 173 4.03 -9.30 -3.46
C LEU A 173 4.36 -9.97 -4.79
N GLY A 174 3.96 -9.36 -5.91
CA GLY A 174 4.26 -9.80 -7.28
C GLY A 174 5.76 -9.86 -7.61
N ARG A 175 6.56 -8.96 -7.04
CA ARG A 175 7.99 -8.75 -7.38
C ARG A 175 8.97 -9.25 -6.31
N GLY A 176 8.58 -9.27 -5.05
CA GLY A 176 9.49 -9.54 -3.93
C GLY A 176 10.05 -10.96 -3.95
N ARG A 177 11.36 -11.13 -3.76
CA ARG A 177 11.98 -12.47 -3.69
C ARG A 177 11.43 -13.31 -2.54
N ALA A 178 11.13 -12.68 -1.40
CA ALA A 178 10.53 -13.30 -0.21
C ALA A 178 9.18 -14.00 -0.48
N PHE A 179 8.47 -13.59 -1.54
CA PHE A 179 7.11 -14.07 -1.84
C PHE A 179 7.07 -15.07 -2.98
N SER A 180 8.20 -15.70 -3.35
CA SER A 180 8.24 -16.66 -4.46
C SER A 180 7.33 -17.87 -4.23
N GLU A 181 7.34 -18.44 -3.03
CA GLU A 181 6.48 -19.58 -2.69
C GLU A 181 4.99 -19.19 -2.70
N PHE A 182 4.66 -18.02 -2.16
CA PHE A 182 3.31 -17.47 -2.21
C PHE A 182 2.79 -17.38 -3.64
N ARG A 183 3.60 -16.81 -4.56
CA ARG A 183 3.18 -16.67 -5.96
C ARG A 183 3.05 -18.01 -6.68
N GLN A 184 3.96 -18.95 -6.44
CA GLN A 184 3.88 -20.29 -7.00
C GLN A 184 2.59 -20.99 -6.56
N LEU A 185 2.23 -20.89 -5.28
CA LEU A 185 0.98 -21.44 -4.78
C LEU A 185 -0.23 -20.72 -5.40
N ASN A 186 -0.20 -19.38 -5.46
CA ASN A 186 -1.25 -18.56 -6.08
C ASN A 186 -1.49 -18.93 -7.55
N ALA A 187 -0.48 -19.40 -8.28
CA ALA A 187 -0.66 -19.87 -9.66
C ALA A 187 -1.51 -21.16 -9.77
N THR A 188 -1.66 -21.91 -8.67
CA THR A 188 -2.29 -23.24 -8.66
C THR A 188 -3.58 -23.33 -7.83
N THR A 189 -3.83 -22.35 -6.96
CA THR A 189 -5.02 -22.29 -6.13
C THR A 189 -5.43 -20.84 -5.89
N ASP A 190 -6.72 -20.61 -5.71
CA ASP A 190 -7.31 -19.34 -5.28
C ASP A 190 -7.81 -19.42 -3.83
N ASP A 191 -7.48 -20.48 -3.09
CA ASP A 191 -7.84 -20.64 -1.67
C ASP A 191 -7.02 -19.66 -0.80
N PRO A 192 -7.67 -18.63 -0.21
CA PRO A 192 -6.94 -17.63 0.56
C PRO A 192 -6.31 -18.20 1.83
N LEU A 193 -6.92 -19.23 2.44
CA LEU A 193 -6.40 -19.82 3.68
C LEU A 193 -5.12 -20.62 3.42
N ALA A 194 -5.05 -21.33 2.29
CA ALA A 194 -3.81 -21.97 1.86
C ALA A 194 -2.72 -20.93 1.56
N LEU A 195 -3.08 -19.83 0.89
CA LEU A 195 -2.12 -18.81 0.45
C LEU A 195 -1.47 -18.04 1.61
N VAL A 196 -2.23 -17.66 2.65
CA VAL A 196 -1.67 -16.89 3.77
C VAL A 196 -0.60 -17.66 4.56
N THR A 197 -0.56 -19.00 4.47
CA THR A 197 0.52 -19.82 5.04
C THR A 197 1.90 -19.54 4.43
N LYS A 198 1.95 -18.88 3.27
CA LYS A 198 3.18 -18.51 2.54
C LYS A 198 3.59 -17.04 2.70
N LEU A 199 3.04 -16.35 3.70
CA LEU A 199 3.35 -14.95 4.01
C LEU A 199 4.23 -14.79 5.27
N ASP A 200 4.94 -15.84 5.68
CA ASP A 200 5.83 -15.84 6.86
C ASP A 200 6.92 -14.75 6.78
N GLN A 201 7.40 -14.43 5.59
CA GLN A 201 8.42 -13.38 5.40
C GLN A 201 7.85 -11.96 5.27
N TYR A 202 6.52 -11.79 5.39
CA TYR A 202 5.90 -10.45 5.36
C TYR A 202 6.11 -9.71 6.68
N SER A 203 6.17 -10.43 7.79
CA SER A 203 6.22 -9.88 9.15
C SER A 203 7.31 -10.55 9.98
N GLU A 204 7.84 -9.82 10.97
CA GLU A 204 8.76 -10.37 11.97
C GLU A 204 8.12 -11.49 12.81
N LYS A 205 6.78 -11.64 12.77
CA LYS A 205 6.03 -12.73 13.40
C LYS A 205 6.19 -14.09 12.72
N GLY A 206 6.73 -14.16 11.50
CA GLY A 206 6.87 -15.44 10.80
C GLY A 206 5.51 -16.09 10.51
N SER A 207 5.39 -17.40 10.75
CA SER A 207 4.18 -18.18 10.46
C SER A 207 2.93 -17.73 11.21
N GLU A 208 3.08 -17.19 12.43
CA GLU A 208 1.97 -16.64 13.23
C GLU A 208 1.22 -15.53 12.46
N TYR A 209 1.92 -14.81 11.58
CA TYR A 209 1.29 -13.82 10.70
C TYR A 209 0.23 -14.43 9.78
N GLY A 210 0.51 -15.60 9.21
CA GLY A 210 -0.43 -16.29 8.33
C GLY A 210 -1.65 -16.81 9.09
N GLU A 211 -1.45 -17.28 10.32
CA GLU A 211 -2.53 -17.73 11.22
C GLU A 211 -3.45 -16.56 11.59
N GLU A 212 -2.89 -15.41 11.99
CA GLU A 212 -3.68 -14.20 12.29
C GLU A 212 -4.47 -13.72 11.06
N LEU A 213 -3.91 -13.86 9.85
CA LEU A 213 -4.62 -13.52 8.62
C LEU A 213 -5.78 -14.47 8.34
N ALA A 214 -5.59 -15.78 8.51
CA ALA A 214 -6.65 -16.76 8.35
C ALA A 214 -7.82 -16.45 9.31
N ASP A 215 -7.52 -16.19 10.59
CA ASP A 215 -8.52 -15.81 11.60
C ASP A 215 -9.28 -14.53 11.22
N ILE A 216 -8.58 -13.52 10.70
CA ILE A 216 -9.22 -12.28 10.24
C ILE A 216 -10.14 -12.55 9.05
N ILE A 217 -9.73 -13.38 8.09
CA ILE A 217 -10.52 -13.71 6.92
C ILE A 217 -11.81 -14.43 7.34
N GLU A 218 -11.68 -15.50 8.15
CA GLU A 218 -12.80 -16.33 8.59
C GLU A 218 -13.75 -15.56 9.51
N TYR A 219 -13.24 -14.91 10.57
CA TYR A 219 -14.10 -14.21 11.55
C TYR A 219 -14.94 -13.10 10.90
N ASN A 220 -14.41 -12.46 9.85
CA ASN A 220 -15.09 -11.36 9.18
C ASN A 220 -15.80 -11.77 7.88
N ASN A 221 -15.72 -13.04 7.49
CA ASN A 221 -16.20 -13.57 6.21
C ASN A 221 -15.74 -12.70 5.03
N PHE A 222 -14.43 -12.49 4.92
CA PHE A 222 -13.84 -11.70 3.82
C PHE A 222 -13.69 -12.49 2.53
N ASP A 223 -13.67 -13.82 2.60
CA ASP A 223 -13.75 -14.76 1.49
C ASP A 223 -14.94 -14.50 0.55
N ARG A 224 -16.08 -14.04 1.09
CA ARG A 224 -17.24 -13.63 0.26
C ARG A 224 -16.94 -12.50 -0.75
N PHE A 225 -15.82 -11.79 -0.59
CA PHE A 225 -15.40 -10.75 -1.52
C PHE A 225 -14.53 -11.30 -2.66
N ASP A 226 -14.13 -12.57 -2.62
CA ASP A 226 -13.34 -13.22 -3.68
C ASP A 226 -14.22 -13.70 -4.83
N GLU A 227 -15.48 -13.99 -4.55
CA GLU A 227 -16.50 -14.17 -5.57
C GLU A 227 -16.82 -12.79 -6.17
N HIS A 228 -16.94 -12.72 -7.50
CA HIS A 228 -17.22 -11.53 -8.35
C HIS A 228 -15.99 -10.83 -8.97
#